data_AF-A0AAU9G2C8-F1
#
_entry.id   AF-A0AAU9G2C8-F1
#
_cell.length_a   1.000
_cell.length_b   1.000
_cell.length_c   1.000
_cell.angle_alpha   90.00
_cell.angle_beta   90.00
_cell.angle_gamma   90.00
#
_symmetry.space_group_name_H-M   'P 1'
#
loop_
_entity.id
_entity.type
_entity.pdbx_description
1 polymer ?
#
loop_
_entity_poly.entity_id
_entity_poly.type
_entity_poly.pdbx_seq_one_letter_code
_entity_poly.pdbx_strand_id
1 'polypeptide(L)'
;MHLRRNGNGQSLPSAEPESVKRHGSGSGSQDDVGDAKAPVRPRRGCYFSLAFSIGSMGLACGSLWQIPNTTDRITLQRGLFLTSLGFIYFVSLTDFCNKYLLETRRGQEFRRKYRLMMSDVLEITNKIVSAIQASFSFLVGLIVCKSTCTKSFVYASHFLMEAYGWFGTAYFMYDIWSMYKVHTQKIADKLHLLRLTKGQAQGHGSSSIVNGHVRSHCEAGANGRASAGGNNNGSTPGTPHEICDYDGACVQIPKDGRWDFLKYVLTHPVMMIHHVFIGTFGLLVVTYIRGGGHCIYSYMFMMEFSTPFVSLRSILSTMRLKESRVYIANGLLMLATFFVCRVCMWPYVMWRYSLAIEAASLWSAMSGLPRGCLVSIAILFLPQLYWFYLMVLGALKVFLPKRRPPATLKNGSGAAVAAEVTATTTPTSPTAIINGKN
;
A
#
# COMPACT_ATOMS: atom_id res chain seq x y z
N MET A 1 47.95 26.28 52.27
CA MET A 1 49.10 26.10 53.18
C MET A 1 49.36 24.61 53.39
N HIS A 2 50.45 24.22 54.04
CA HIS A 2 50.99 22.85 54.10
C HIS A 2 50.07 21.74 54.67
N LEU A 3 50.39 20.49 54.26
CA LEU A 3 50.31 19.22 55.01
C LEU A 3 48.95 18.62 55.41
N ARG A 4 48.63 17.46 54.81
CA ARG A 4 48.82 16.16 55.51
C ARG A 4 49.04 14.99 54.54
N ARG A 5 49.25 13.78 55.07
CA ARG A 5 50.00 12.68 54.43
C ARG A 5 49.33 11.31 54.70
N ASN A 6 49.62 10.33 53.83
CA ASN A 6 49.22 8.91 53.86
C ASN A 6 47.75 8.61 53.47
N GLY A 7 47.45 7.55 52.72
CA GLY A 7 48.39 6.59 52.11
C GLY A 7 47.76 5.62 51.09
N ASN A 8 48.62 4.98 50.28
CA ASN A 8 48.37 3.95 49.27
C ASN A 8 47.29 4.23 48.21
N GLY A 9 47.73 4.67 47.01
CA GLY A 9 46.90 4.77 45.81
C GLY A 9 47.70 4.70 44.50
N GLN A 10 47.06 4.12 43.48
CA GLN A 10 47.26 4.18 42.02
C GLN A 10 48.49 4.87 41.40
N SER A 11 49.10 4.23 40.39
CA SER A 11 49.61 4.91 39.18
C SER A 11 49.74 4.00 37.94
N LEU A 12 48.93 4.32 36.92
CA LEU A 12 49.29 4.33 35.48
C LEU A 12 49.84 5.76 35.17
N PRO A 13 50.32 6.16 33.95
CA PRO A 13 50.11 5.56 32.63
C PRO A 13 51.28 5.57 31.60
N SER A 14 50.98 5.02 30.42
CA SER A 14 51.40 5.30 29.03
C SER A 14 52.64 6.15 28.66
N ALA A 15 53.45 5.55 27.77
CA ALA A 15 54.34 6.14 26.74
C ALA A 15 54.79 5.01 25.76
N GLU A 16 55.22 5.18 24.50
CA GLU A 16 55.04 6.19 23.44
C GLU A 16 55.29 5.52 22.05
N PRO A 17 54.99 6.13 20.87
CA PRO A 17 54.94 5.44 19.57
C PRO A 17 56.19 5.60 18.67
N GLU A 18 56.44 4.65 17.75
CA GLU A 18 57.00 4.98 16.42
C GLU A 18 56.74 3.88 15.34
N SER A 19 57.36 4.00 14.15
CA SER A 19 57.00 3.25 12.92
C SER A 19 58.21 2.83 12.06
N VAL A 20 57.94 2.16 10.91
CA VAL A 20 58.76 2.04 9.66
C VAL A 20 59.05 0.59 9.17
N LYS A 21 58.54 0.27 7.96
CA LYS A 21 59.09 -0.50 6.78
C LYS A 21 60.07 -1.69 7.01
N ARG A 22 60.20 -2.72 6.14
CA ARG A 22 59.92 -2.87 4.69
C ARG A 22 59.93 -4.36 4.24
N HIS A 23 59.63 -4.60 2.95
CA HIS A 23 59.78 -5.85 2.17
C HIS A 23 58.81 -7.01 2.48
N GLY A 24 58.45 -7.88 1.51
CA GLY A 24 58.61 -7.73 0.05
C GLY A 24 58.61 -9.03 -0.76
N SER A 25 57.68 -9.14 -1.72
CA SER A 25 57.69 -10.02 -2.91
C SER A 25 57.74 -11.55 -2.74
N GLY A 26 56.80 -12.25 -3.39
CA GLY A 26 56.84 -13.72 -3.56
C GLY A 26 55.64 -14.23 -4.35
N SER A 27 55.89 -14.87 -5.50
CA SER A 27 54.86 -15.41 -6.41
C SER A 27 54.71 -16.92 -6.25
N GLY A 28 53.48 -17.44 -6.36
CA GLY A 28 53.22 -18.88 -6.45
C GLY A 28 51.78 -19.16 -6.89
N SER A 29 51.62 -19.80 -8.05
CA SER A 29 50.32 -20.30 -8.54
C SER A 29 50.25 -21.80 -8.29
N GLN A 30 49.14 -22.30 -7.76
CA GLN A 30 48.45 -23.47 -8.30
C GLN A 30 47.12 -23.72 -7.59
N ASP A 31 46.22 -24.37 -8.32
CA ASP A 31 44.88 -24.77 -7.91
C ASP A 31 44.92 -25.98 -6.98
N ASP A 32 43.95 -26.11 -6.05
CA ASP A 32 43.06 -27.29 -6.11
C ASP A 32 41.74 -27.13 -5.32
N VAL A 33 40.84 -28.07 -5.57
CA VAL A 33 39.46 -28.26 -5.10
C VAL A 33 39.22 -28.00 -3.60
N GLY A 34 38.20 -27.20 -3.30
CA GLY A 34 37.70 -27.00 -1.94
C GLY A 34 36.45 -26.13 -1.84
N ASP A 35 35.32 -26.54 -2.44
CA ASP A 35 34.04 -25.81 -2.34
C ASP A 35 33.46 -25.90 -0.92
N ALA A 36 33.97 -25.05 -0.04
CA ALA A 36 33.73 -25.00 1.39
C ALA A 36 32.32 -24.46 1.70
N LYS A 37 31.33 -25.31 1.44
CA LYS A 37 29.88 -25.15 1.66
C LYS A 37 29.57 -24.42 2.97
N ALA A 38 29.43 -23.09 2.88
CA ALA A 38 29.41 -22.21 4.04
C ALA A 38 28.36 -22.64 5.09
N PRO A 39 28.71 -22.63 6.39
CA PRO A 39 27.85 -23.19 7.43
C PRO A 39 26.52 -22.44 7.50
N VAL A 40 25.43 -23.15 7.20
CA VAL A 40 24.06 -22.62 7.21
C VAL A 40 23.71 -22.21 8.64
N ARG A 41 23.83 -20.90 8.94
CA ARG A 41 23.57 -20.34 10.27
C ARG A 41 22.16 -20.74 10.76
N PRO A 42 22.00 -21.05 12.06
CA PRO A 42 20.84 -21.81 12.54
C PRO A 42 19.54 -21.02 12.45
N ARG A 43 18.47 -21.73 12.05
CA ARG A 43 17.10 -21.23 11.76
C ARG A 43 16.34 -20.62 12.95
N ARG A 44 17.00 -20.25 14.04
CA ARG A 44 16.39 -19.77 15.29
C ARG A 44 15.84 -18.33 15.20
N GLY A 45 16.46 -17.48 14.36
CA GLY A 45 16.15 -16.05 14.29
C GLY A 45 14.72 -15.69 13.88
N CYS A 46 14.06 -16.53 13.06
CA CYS A 46 12.69 -16.34 12.63
C CYS A 46 11.68 -16.63 13.77
N TYR A 47 11.87 -17.72 14.52
CA TYR A 47 10.98 -18.11 15.62
C TYR A 47 11.11 -17.17 16.83
N PHE A 48 12.28 -16.56 17.03
CA PHE A 48 12.49 -15.54 18.05
C PHE A 48 11.56 -14.34 17.82
N SER A 49 11.54 -13.78 16.61
CA SER A 49 10.65 -12.66 16.25
C SER A 49 9.17 -13.01 16.39
N LEU A 50 8.77 -14.24 16.04
CA LEU A 50 7.41 -14.72 16.28
C LEU A 50 7.06 -14.79 17.78
N ALA A 51 8.00 -15.22 18.62
CA ALA A 51 7.80 -15.25 20.07
C ALA A 51 7.64 -13.85 20.69
N PHE A 52 8.37 -12.84 20.19
CA PHE A 52 8.16 -11.44 20.60
C PHE A 52 6.79 -10.90 20.14
N SER A 53 6.32 -11.28 18.95
CA SER A 53 4.99 -10.89 18.45
C SER A 53 3.88 -11.53 19.31
N ILE A 54 3.92 -12.85 19.50
CA ILE A 54 2.93 -13.56 20.34
C ILE A 54 3.00 -13.08 21.80
N GLY A 55 4.21 -12.87 22.35
CA GLY A 55 4.41 -12.40 23.72
C GLY A 55 3.89 -10.98 23.95
N SER A 56 4.16 -10.04 23.04
CA SER A 56 3.65 -8.66 23.16
C SER A 56 2.13 -8.58 23.02
N MET A 57 1.51 -9.39 22.14
CA MET A 57 0.06 -9.53 22.08
C MET A 57 -0.51 -10.15 23.36
N GLY A 58 0.10 -11.22 23.87
CA GLY A 58 -0.32 -11.88 25.12
C GLY A 58 -0.26 -10.95 26.33
N LEU A 59 0.80 -10.15 26.45
CA LEU A 59 0.93 -9.11 27.48
C LEU A 59 -0.11 -8.00 27.31
N ALA A 60 -0.43 -7.59 26.08
CA ALA A 60 -1.46 -6.59 25.82
C ALA A 60 -2.83 -7.12 26.28
N CYS A 61 -3.24 -8.30 25.82
CA CYS A 61 -4.48 -8.95 26.26
C CYS A 61 -4.52 -9.19 27.78
N GLY A 62 -3.42 -9.63 28.39
CA GLY A 62 -3.33 -9.82 29.85
C GLY A 62 -3.51 -8.51 30.63
N SER A 63 -2.92 -7.40 30.17
CA SER A 63 -3.08 -6.09 30.79
C SER A 63 -4.52 -5.53 30.70
N LEU A 64 -5.29 -6.00 29.70
CA LEU A 64 -6.69 -5.66 29.51
C LEU A 64 -7.65 -6.57 30.31
N TRP A 65 -7.26 -7.83 30.55
CA TRP A 65 -8.00 -8.74 31.44
C TRP A 65 -7.99 -8.28 32.91
N GLN A 66 -7.02 -7.45 33.30
CA GLN A 66 -6.93 -6.79 34.61
C GLN A 66 -7.84 -5.55 34.76
N ILE A 67 -8.85 -5.38 33.91
CA ILE A 67 -9.82 -4.27 33.96
C ILE A 67 -11.19 -4.86 34.32
N PRO A 68 -11.73 -4.61 35.53
CA PRO A 68 -12.94 -5.28 36.00
C PRO A 68 -14.22 -4.75 35.34
N ASN A 69 -14.34 -3.45 35.04
CA ASN A 69 -15.54 -2.91 34.42
C ASN A 69 -15.31 -2.55 32.95
N THR A 70 -16.27 -2.93 32.08
CA THR A 70 -16.23 -2.62 30.65
C THR A 70 -16.27 -1.11 30.32
N THR A 71 -16.64 -0.27 31.29
CA THR A 71 -16.72 1.20 31.18
C THR A 71 -15.49 1.93 31.72
N ASP A 72 -14.53 1.23 32.33
CA ASP A 72 -13.34 1.85 32.92
C ASP A 72 -12.45 2.47 31.83
N ARG A 73 -11.95 3.69 32.08
CA ARG A 73 -11.13 4.42 31.12
C ARG A 73 -9.67 3.95 31.19
N ILE A 74 -9.01 3.85 30.03
CA ILE A 74 -7.57 3.55 29.99
C ILE A 74 -6.78 4.76 30.54
N THR A 75 -5.89 4.52 31.52
CA THR A 75 -4.98 5.54 32.04
C THR A 75 -3.85 5.81 31.05
N LEU A 76 -3.29 7.02 31.03
CA LEU A 76 -2.21 7.39 30.10
C LEU A 76 -1.01 6.43 30.18
N GLN A 77 -0.63 6.00 31.38
CA GLN A 77 0.45 5.02 31.59
C GLN A 77 0.13 3.65 30.95
N ARG A 78 -1.10 3.13 31.11
CA ARG A 78 -1.54 1.89 30.45
C ARG A 78 -1.63 2.07 28.92
N GLY A 79 -2.04 3.26 28.46
CA GLY A 79 -2.07 3.62 27.05
C GLY A 79 -0.68 3.58 26.40
N LEU A 80 0.29 4.29 26.98
CA LEU A 80 1.68 4.28 26.51
C LEU A 80 2.32 2.88 26.54
N PHE A 81 1.98 2.06 27.54
CA PHE A 81 2.38 0.65 27.59
C PHE A 81 1.76 -0.17 26.43
N LEU A 82 0.46 0.00 26.15
CA LEU A 82 -0.22 -0.65 25.01
C LEU A 82 0.36 -0.21 23.65
N THR A 83 0.69 1.07 23.46
CA THR A 83 1.42 1.55 22.26
C THR A 83 2.80 0.91 22.15
N SER A 84 3.52 0.77 23.27
CA SER A 84 4.85 0.15 23.30
C SER A 84 4.79 -1.34 22.93
N LEU A 85 3.80 -2.08 23.46
CA LEU A 85 3.53 -3.45 23.07
C LEU A 85 3.07 -3.57 21.61
N GLY A 86 2.24 -2.63 21.13
CA GLY A 86 1.84 -2.55 19.72
C GLY A 86 3.03 -2.34 18.79
N PHE A 87 3.98 -1.47 19.15
CA PHE A 87 5.19 -1.24 18.35
C PHE A 87 6.06 -2.49 18.27
N ILE A 88 6.29 -3.16 19.42
CA ILE A 88 6.98 -4.45 19.47
C ILE A 88 6.22 -5.48 18.60
N TYR A 89 4.90 -5.54 18.70
CA TYR A 89 4.06 -6.47 17.94
C TYR A 89 4.23 -6.31 16.43
N PHE A 90 3.98 -5.11 15.87
CA PHE A 90 4.00 -4.91 14.42
C PHE A 90 5.41 -5.01 13.83
N VAL A 91 6.44 -4.54 14.53
CA VAL A 91 7.84 -4.66 14.08
C VAL A 91 8.29 -6.13 14.10
N SER A 92 8.05 -6.87 15.18
CA SER A 92 8.46 -8.28 15.30
C SER A 92 7.66 -9.22 14.39
N LEU A 93 6.36 -8.94 14.17
CA LEU A 93 5.53 -9.65 13.19
C LEU A 93 6.07 -9.45 11.76
N THR A 94 6.45 -8.23 11.40
CA THR A 94 7.01 -7.93 10.07
C THR A 94 8.36 -8.58 9.85
N ASP A 95 9.23 -8.51 10.85
CA ASP A 95 10.54 -9.17 10.83
C ASP A 95 10.40 -10.70 10.75
N PHE A 96 9.44 -11.29 11.48
CA PHE A 96 9.05 -12.69 11.32
C PHE A 96 8.60 -12.99 9.89
N CYS A 97 7.65 -12.24 9.31
CA CYS A 97 7.16 -12.49 7.95
C CYS A 97 8.28 -12.36 6.89
N ASN A 98 9.18 -11.38 7.05
CA ASN A 98 10.33 -11.19 6.16
C ASN A 98 11.30 -12.37 6.26
N LYS A 99 11.71 -12.76 7.47
CA LYS A 99 12.59 -13.93 7.70
C LYS A 99 11.92 -15.23 7.24
N TYR A 100 10.60 -15.36 7.40
CA TYR A 100 9.86 -16.52 6.93
C TYR A 100 9.98 -16.68 5.42
N LEU A 101 9.77 -15.61 4.65
CA LEU A 101 9.84 -15.63 3.19
C LEU A 101 11.27 -15.66 2.64
N LEU A 102 12.26 -15.09 3.35
CA LEU A 102 13.64 -14.97 2.89
C LEU A 102 14.58 -16.09 3.39
N GLU A 103 14.38 -16.65 4.59
CA GLU A 103 15.31 -17.61 5.21
C GLU A 103 14.81 -19.06 5.21
N THR A 104 13.49 -19.29 5.18
CA THR A 104 12.94 -20.66 5.25
C THR A 104 12.94 -21.35 3.88
N ARG A 105 13.02 -22.70 3.88
CA ARG A 105 12.90 -23.50 2.65
C ARG A 105 11.58 -23.22 1.92
N ARG A 106 10.45 -23.21 2.63
CA ARG A 106 9.12 -22.89 2.09
C ARG A 106 9.06 -21.47 1.51
N GLY A 107 9.65 -20.48 2.18
CA GLY A 107 9.78 -19.11 1.67
C GLY A 107 10.59 -19.05 0.37
N GLN A 108 11.74 -19.71 0.32
CA GLN A 108 12.60 -19.77 -0.87
C GLN A 108 12.00 -20.60 -2.02
N GLU A 109 11.19 -21.62 -1.73
CA GLU A 109 10.38 -22.36 -2.72
C GLU A 109 9.28 -21.46 -3.30
N PHE A 110 8.53 -20.75 -2.44
CA PHE A 110 7.51 -19.78 -2.83
C PHE A 110 8.09 -18.63 -3.67
N ARG A 111 9.21 -18.05 -3.23
CA ARG A 111 9.93 -16.97 -3.92
C ARG A 111 10.35 -17.39 -5.34
N ARG A 112 10.90 -18.60 -5.50
CA ARG A 112 11.27 -19.16 -6.81
C ARG A 112 10.05 -19.47 -7.67
N LYS A 113 8.98 -20.05 -7.09
CA LYS A 113 7.73 -20.39 -7.80
C LYS A 113 7.08 -19.17 -8.47
N TYR A 114 7.05 -18.03 -7.79
CA TYR A 114 6.43 -16.80 -8.30
C TYR A 114 7.44 -15.76 -8.83
N ARG A 115 8.74 -16.10 -8.89
CA ARG A 115 9.85 -15.25 -9.35
C ARG A 115 9.87 -13.85 -8.69
N LEU A 116 9.77 -13.82 -7.36
CA LEU A 116 9.61 -12.59 -6.57
C LEU A 116 10.97 -11.90 -6.28
N MET A 117 11.02 -10.58 -6.52
CA MET A 117 12.13 -9.68 -6.18
C MET A 117 12.14 -9.34 -4.67
N MET A 118 13.03 -8.44 -4.22
CA MET A 118 13.09 -8.08 -2.80
C MET A 118 11.91 -7.16 -2.42
N SER A 119 11.59 -6.19 -3.27
CA SER A 119 10.42 -5.33 -3.13
C SER A 119 9.10 -6.10 -3.12
N ASP A 120 8.94 -7.10 -4.00
CA ASP A 120 7.78 -8.00 -4.03
C ASP A 120 7.54 -8.70 -2.67
N VAL A 121 8.62 -9.18 -2.03
CA VAL A 121 8.53 -9.85 -0.72
C VAL A 121 8.12 -8.85 0.37
N LEU A 122 8.74 -7.67 0.41
CA LEU A 122 8.42 -6.62 1.39
C LEU A 122 6.99 -6.05 1.22
N GLU A 123 6.50 -5.99 -0.02
CA GLU A 123 5.12 -5.63 -0.32
C GLU A 123 4.14 -6.68 0.20
N ILE A 124 4.43 -7.97 -0.03
CA ILE A 124 3.60 -9.06 0.50
C ILE A 124 3.56 -9.04 2.03
N THR A 125 4.68 -8.77 2.72
CA THR A 125 4.70 -8.72 4.19
C THR A 125 3.99 -7.48 4.75
N ASN A 126 4.16 -6.30 4.15
CA ASN A 126 3.35 -5.11 4.47
C ASN A 126 1.84 -5.42 4.40
N LYS A 127 1.39 -6.04 3.30
CA LYS A 127 -0.04 -6.32 3.08
C LYS A 127 -0.59 -7.45 3.97
N ILE A 128 0.24 -8.40 4.39
CA ILE A 128 -0.13 -9.38 5.44
C ILE A 128 -0.32 -8.67 6.79
N VAL A 129 0.62 -7.81 7.21
CA VAL A 129 0.56 -7.11 8.50
C VAL A 129 -0.62 -6.12 8.53
N SER A 130 -0.87 -5.43 7.41
CA SER A 130 -2.06 -4.58 7.20
C SER A 130 -3.37 -5.37 7.32
N ALA A 131 -3.49 -6.52 6.67
CA ALA A 131 -4.68 -7.37 6.79
C ALA A 131 -4.92 -7.87 8.22
N ILE A 132 -3.85 -8.16 8.98
CA ILE A 132 -3.93 -8.57 10.39
C ILE A 132 -4.39 -7.39 11.28
N GLN A 133 -3.82 -6.20 11.11
CA GLN A 133 -4.27 -5.00 11.84
C GLN A 133 -5.75 -4.71 11.57
N ALA A 134 -6.14 -4.70 10.29
CA ALA A 134 -7.51 -4.45 9.87
C ALA A 134 -8.50 -5.47 10.47
N SER A 135 -8.10 -6.74 10.55
CA SER A 135 -8.90 -7.80 11.19
C SER A 135 -9.10 -7.55 12.69
N PHE A 136 -8.08 -7.07 13.41
CA PHE A 136 -8.24 -6.67 14.81
C PHE A 136 -9.11 -5.43 14.99
N SER A 137 -8.97 -4.42 14.11
CA SER A 137 -9.81 -3.22 14.11
C SER A 137 -11.29 -3.62 13.95
N PHE A 138 -11.60 -4.41 12.92
CA PHE A 138 -12.94 -4.93 12.68
C PHE A 138 -13.49 -5.73 13.86
N LEU A 139 -12.69 -6.61 14.48
CA LEU A 139 -13.11 -7.40 15.63
C LEU A 139 -13.43 -6.53 16.85
N VAL A 140 -12.59 -5.53 17.16
CA VAL A 140 -12.86 -4.56 18.24
C VAL A 140 -14.10 -3.74 17.92
N GLY A 141 -14.25 -3.30 16.66
CA GLY A 141 -15.45 -2.62 16.16
C GLY A 141 -16.72 -3.44 16.39
N LEU A 142 -16.74 -4.72 16.02
CA LEU A 142 -17.87 -5.62 16.28
C LEU A 142 -18.19 -5.80 17.76
N ILE A 143 -17.17 -6.03 18.60
CA ILE A 143 -17.34 -6.24 20.04
C ILE A 143 -17.93 -4.98 20.69
N VAL A 144 -17.37 -3.80 20.40
CA VAL A 144 -17.85 -2.52 20.93
C VAL A 144 -19.25 -2.20 20.36
N CYS A 145 -19.49 -2.41 19.07
CA CYS A 145 -20.81 -2.19 18.46
C CYS A 145 -21.90 -2.99 19.18
N LYS A 146 -21.69 -4.30 19.36
CA LYS A 146 -22.66 -5.21 20.01
C LYS A 146 -22.92 -4.85 21.48
N SER A 147 -21.89 -4.43 22.23
CA SER A 147 -21.98 -4.13 23.67
C SER A 147 -22.41 -2.70 24.00
N THR A 148 -22.24 -1.76 23.06
CA THR A 148 -22.40 -0.31 23.28
C THR A 148 -23.66 0.22 22.60
N CYS A 149 -23.89 -0.12 21.32
CA CYS A 149 -25.03 0.37 20.54
C CYS A 149 -26.39 -0.21 20.99
N THR A 150 -26.37 -1.21 21.87
CA THR A 150 -27.53 -1.80 22.57
C THR A 150 -27.90 -1.08 23.85
N LYS A 151 -26.99 -0.27 24.43
CA LYS A 151 -27.21 0.50 25.67
C LYS A 151 -27.55 1.96 25.39
N SER A 152 -26.73 2.63 24.56
CA SER A 152 -27.00 3.97 24.05
C SER A 152 -26.12 4.24 22.84
N PHE A 153 -26.71 4.74 21.75
CA PHE A 153 -25.97 5.08 20.53
C PHE A 153 -24.99 6.26 20.75
N VAL A 154 -25.36 7.21 21.62
CA VAL A 154 -24.61 8.46 21.84
C VAL A 154 -23.77 8.43 23.12
N TYR A 155 -24.25 7.84 24.22
CA TYR A 155 -23.61 8.00 25.55
C TYR A 155 -22.89 6.76 26.07
N ALA A 156 -23.09 5.58 25.49
CA ALA A 156 -22.38 4.40 25.97
C ALA A 156 -20.90 4.41 25.54
N SER A 157 -20.04 3.92 26.44
CA SER A 157 -18.60 3.81 26.23
C SER A 157 -18.10 2.39 26.57
N HIS A 158 -16.94 2.02 26.04
CA HIS A 158 -16.34 0.70 26.22
C HIS A 158 -14.82 0.79 26.15
N PHE A 159 -14.13 0.27 27.18
CA PHE A 159 -12.68 0.38 27.38
C PHE A 159 -11.84 -0.12 26.18
N LEU A 160 -12.31 -1.20 25.53
CA LEU A 160 -11.63 -1.84 24.40
C LEU A 160 -11.39 -0.88 23.21
N MET A 161 -12.24 0.14 23.05
CA MET A 161 -12.10 1.19 22.03
C MET A 161 -10.85 2.05 22.29
N GLU A 162 -10.66 2.53 23.53
CA GLU A 162 -9.45 3.26 23.93
C GLU A 162 -8.22 2.36 23.92
N ALA A 163 -8.35 1.13 24.41
CA ALA A 163 -7.24 0.17 24.46
C ALA A 163 -6.68 -0.15 23.07
N TYR A 164 -7.56 -0.46 22.12
CA TYR A 164 -7.15 -0.69 20.74
C TYR A 164 -6.71 0.60 20.04
N GLY A 165 -7.25 1.77 20.39
CA GLY A 165 -6.72 3.05 19.92
C GLY A 165 -5.24 3.22 20.27
N TRP A 166 -4.87 3.02 21.54
CA TRP A 166 -3.47 3.10 21.99
C TRP A 166 -2.57 2.03 21.34
N PHE A 167 -3.01 0.78 21.27
CA PHE A 167 -2.26 -0.32 20.63
C PHE A 167 -2.10 -0.11 19.11
N GLY A 168 -3.20 0.27 18.43
CA GLY A 168 -3.27 0.46 16.99
C GLY A 168 -2.55 1.71 16.48
N THR A 169 -2.36 2.74 17.32
CA THR A 169 -1.54 3.92 16.95
C THR A 169 -0.13 3.53 16.52
N ALA A 170 0.45 2.51 17.14
CA ALA A 170 1.77 2.00 16.77
C ALA A 170 1.82 1.38 15.35
N TYR A 171 0.69 0.85 14.85
CA TYR A 171 0.61 0.36 13.47
C TYR A 171 0.83 1.49 12.46
N PHE A 172 0.18 2.65 12.64
CA PHE A 172 0.28 3.74 11.66
C PHE A 172 1.71 4.28 11.53
N MET A 173 2.46 4.35 12.63
CA MET A 173 3.89 4.68 12.61
C MET A 173 4.72 3.62 11.88
N TYR A 174 4.45 2.34 12.14
CA TYR A 174 5.09 1.22 11.47
C TYR A 174 4.78 1.20 9.95
N ASP A 175 3.52 1.41 9.56
CA ASP A 175 3.07 1.22 8.18
C ASP A 175 3.70 2.25 7.26
N ILE A 176 3.71 3.53 7.68
CA ILE A 176 4.43 4.63 6.99
C ILE A 176 5.90 4.26 6.72
N TRP A 177 6.62 3.74 7.71
CA TRP A 177 8.01 3.31 7.56
C TRP A 177 8.15 2.09 6.64
N SER A 178 7.22 1.15 6.71
CA SER A 178 7.23 -0.07 5.88
C SER A 178 6.90 0.23 4.42
N MET A 179 5.93 1.10 4.13
CA MET A 179 5.61 1.57 2.77
C MET A 179 6.78 2.35 2.16
N TYR A 180 7.43 3.23 2.94
CA TYR A 180 8.68 3.90 2.53
C TYR A 180 9.77 2.90 2.12
N LYS A 181 9.96 1.83 2.90
CA LYS A 181 10.93 0.77 2.57
C LYS A 181 10.52 -0.02 1.32
N VAL A 182 9.24 -0.33 1.14
CA VAL A 182 8.72 -0.98 -0.08
C VAL A 182 8.98 -0.11 -1.30
N HIS A 183 8.60 1.18 -1.27
CA HIS A 183 8.86 2.15 -2.35
C HIS A 183 10.36 2.25 -2.69
N THR A 184 11.21 2.44 -1.68
CA THR A 184 12.67 2.52 -1.84
C THR A 184 13.24 1.24 -2.48
N GLN A 185 12.73 0.07 -2.12
CA GLN A 185 13.19 -1.19 -2.73
C GLN A 185 12.61 -1.41 -4.14
N LYS A 186 11.38 -0.95 -4.44
CA LYS A 186 10.83 -0.96 -5.82
C LYS A 186 11.68 -0.12 -6.77
N ILE A 187 12.22 1.01 -6.30
CA ILE A 187 13.19 1.83 -7.05
C ILE A 187 14.50 1.06 -7.28
N ALA A 188 15.05 0.44 -6.23
CA ALA A 188 16.31 -0.31 -6.32
C ALA A 188 16.21 -1.51 -7.28
N ASP A 189 15.14 -2.30 -7.18
CA ASP A 189 14.87 -3.45 -8.05
C ASP A 189 14.69 -3.00 -9.52
N LYS A 190 13.96 -1.89 -9.78
CA LYS A 190 13.86 -1.31 -11.12
C LYS A 190 15.20 -0.82 -11.67
N LEU A 191 16.00 -0.11 -10.87
CA LEU A 191 17.31 0.38 -11.28
C LEU A 191 18.28 -0.78 -11.56
N HIS A 192 18.19 -1.88 -10.82
CA HIS A 192 18.93 -3.11 -11.08
C HIS A 192 18.53 -3.74 -12.43
N LEU A 193 17.23 -3.88 -12.71
CA LEU A 193 16.74 -4.38 -14.00
C LEU A 193 17.21 -3.52 -15.18
N LEU A 194 17.11 -2.18 -15.07
CA LEU A 194 17.57 -1.26 -16.12
C LEU A 194 19.08 -1.38 -16.40
N ARG A 195 19.90 -1.61 -15.36
CA ARG A 195 21.34 -1.86 -15.51
C ARG A 195 21.63 -3.16 -16.24
N LEU A 196 20.90 -4.24 -15.94
CA LEU A 196 21.03 -5.52 -16.65
C LEU A 196 20.67 -5.38 -18.14
N THR A 197 19.53 -4.76 -18.45
CA THR A 197 19.10 -4.55 -19.85
C THR A 197 20.11 -3.68 -20.62
N LYS A 198 20.64 -2.61 -20.02
CA LYS A 198 21.67 -1.79 -20.65
C LYS A 198 22.99 -2.56 -20.84
N GLY A 199 23.39 -3.37 -19.87
CA GLY A 199 24.58 -4.23 -19.99
C GLY A 199 24.48 -5.24 -21.14
N GLN A 200 23.32 -5.89 -21.30
CA GLN A 200 23.08 -6.78 -22.44
C GLN A 200 23.09 -6.03 -23.78
N ALA A 201 22.51 -4.83 -23.85
CA ALA A 201 22.51 -3.99 -25.05
C ALA A 201 23.91 -3.48 -25.47
N GLN A 202 24.90 -3.54 -24.58
CA GLN A 202 26.31 -3.21 -24.88
C GLN A 202 27.19 -4.47 -25.04
N GLY A 203 26.64 -5.68 -24.86
CA GLY A 203 27.38 -6.94 -24.79
C GLY A 203 27.24 -7.88 -25.99
N HIS A 204 26.54 -7.48 -27.06
CA HIS A 204 26.39 -8.28 -28.28
C HIS A 204 26.68 -7.47 -29.55
N GLY A 205 27.91 -7.64 -30.06
CA GLY A 205 28.14 -7.62 -31.50
C GLY A 205 27.55 -8.88 -32.14
N SER A 206 27.20 -8.78 -33.42
CA SER A 206 26.46 -9.75 -34.23
C SER A 206 26.67 -11.25 -33.92
N SER A 207 25.64 -11.90 -33.38
CA SER A 207 25.33 -13.31 -33.70
C SER A 207 23.85 -13.61 -33.39
N SER A 208 23.17 -14.29 -34.30
CA SER A 208 21.75 -14.62 -34.20
C SER A 208 21.54 -16.06 -33.76
N ILE A 209 20.84 -16.27 -32.65
CA ILE A 209 20.18 -17.55 -32.36
C ILE A 209 18.70 -17.27 -32.12
N VAL A 210 17.86 -17.84 -33.00
CA VAL A 210 16.41 -17.71 -32.95
C VAL A 210 15.84 -18.73 -31.97
N ASN A 211 15.11 -18.27 -30.95
CA ASN A 211 14.13 -19.14 -30.29
C ASN A 211 13.03 -18.37 -29.53
N GLY A 212 11.77 -18.75 -29.76
CA GLY A 212 10.76 -18.76 -28.68
C GLY A 212 10.14 -17.46 -28.15
N HIS A 213 9.71 -16.53 -29.01
CA HIS A 213 8.57 -15.62 -28.75
C HIS A 213 8.54 -14.79 -27.42
N VAL A 214 9.13 -13.59 -27.45
CA VAL A 214 8.49 -12.39 -26.86
C VAL A 214 8.45 -11.31 -27.94
N ARG A 215 7.31 -11.21 -28.65
CA ARG A 215 7.15 -10.36 -29.85
C ARG A 215 6.72 -8.94 -29.47
N SER A 216 7.68 -8.07 -29.14
CA SER A 216 7.43 -6.63 -29.02
C SER A 216 7.57 -5.96 -30.39
N HIS A 217 6.44 -5.63 -31.03
CA HIS A 217 6.44 -4.75 -32.20
C HIS A 217 6.77 -3.32 -31.77
N CYS A 218 7.92 -2.79 -32.22
CA CYS A 218 8.27 -1.38 -32.12
C CYS A 218 8.65 -0.87 -33.52
N GLU A 219 7.65 -0.52 -34.32
CA GLU A 219 7.88 0.34 -35.49
C GLU A 219 8.00 1.79 -35.02
N ALA A 220 9.11 2.45 -35.37
CA ALA A 220 9.35 3.84 -35.01
C ALA A 220 8.68 4.79 -36.01
N GLY A 221 7.57 5.41 -35.61
CA GLY A 221 6.89 6.45 -36.38
C GLY A 221 6.91 7.78 -35.63
N ALA A 222 7.77 8.71 -36.04
CA ALA A 222 7.84 10.04 -35.42
C ALA A 222 6.78 10.98 -36.01
N ASN A 223 5.93 11.54 -35.15
CA ASN A 223 5.54 12.96 -35.17
C ASN A 223 4.70 13.31 -33.95
N GLY A 224 4.89 14.52 -33.41
CA GLY A 224 4.28 14.93 -32.15
C GLY A 224 3.04 15.81 -32.30
N ARG A 225 2.08 15.65 -31.38
CA ARG A 225 1.21 16.74 -30.92
C ARG A 225 0.74 16.46 -29.50
N ALA A 226 0.81 17.46 -28.64
CA ALA A 226 0.36 17.33 -27.25
C ALA A 226 -1.17 17.30 -27.17
N SER A 227 -1.71 16.43 -26.31
CA SER A 227 -3.11 16.47 -25.87
C SER A 227 -3.15 16.15 -24.38
N ALA A 228 -3.84 16.98 -23.60
CA ALA A 228 -3.96 16.81 -22.16
C ALA A 228 -5.02 15.76 -21.79
N GLY A 229 -4.88 15.15 -20.61
CA GLY A 229 -5.89 14.26 -20.01
C GLY A 229 -5.78 12.78 -20.41
N GLY A 230 -5.03 12.00 -19.64
CA GLY A 230 -4.94 10.54 -19.81
C GLY A 230 -4.64 9.82 -18.49
N ASN A 231 -5.53 8.90 -18.07
CA ASN A 231 -5.37 8.11 -16.85
C ASN A 231 -4.54 6.84 -17.11
N ASN A 232 -3.33 6.78 -16.57
CA ASN A 232 -2.31 5.77 -16.88
C ASN A 232 -2.44 4.41 -16.15
N ASN A 233 -3.66 4.00 -15.81
CA ASN A 233 -3.91 2.70 -15.18
C ASN A 233 -3.79 1.54 -16.20
N GLY A 234 -2.55 1.07 -16.38
CA GLY A 234 -2.21 -0.13 -17.17
C GLY A 234 -1.08 0.04 -18.18
N SER A 235 -0.44 1.20 -18.27
CA SER A 235 0.64 1.45 -19.25
C SER A 235 1.95 0.76 -18.84
N THR A 236 2.64 0.15 -19.79
CA THR A 236 4.10 -0.03 -19.70
C THR A 236 4.75 1.36 -19.62
N PRO A 237 5.80 1.61 -18.82
CA PRO A 237 6.40 2.94 -18.70
C PRO A 237 6.80 3.51 -20.07
N GLY A 238 6.29 4.71 -20.39
CA GLY A 238 6.58 5.38 -21.67
C GLY A 238 8.04 5.84 -21.78
N THR A 239 8.73 5.96 -20.65
CA THR A 239 10.17 6.21 -20.56
C THR A 239 10.82 5.29 -19.51
N PRO A 240 12.15 5.06 -19.57
CA PRO A 240 12.87 4.28 -18.55
C PRO A 240 12.88 4.88 -17.13
N HIS A 241 12.34 6.09 -16.93
CA HIS A 241 12.47 6.88 -15.71
C HIS A 241 11.21 6.95 -14.83
N GLU A 242 10.13 6.24 -15.20
CA GLU A 242 8.83 6.32 -14.52
C GLU A 242 8.53 5.13 -13.59
N ILE A 243 7.94 5.48 -12.43
CA ILE A 243 7.35 4.53 -11.49
C ILE A 243 5.88 4.87 -11.28
N CYS A 244 4.99 4.05 -11.84
CA CYS A 244 3.61 3.99 -11.39
C CYS A 244 3.58 3.43 -9.96
N ASP A 245 3.15 4.23 -8.99
CA ASP A 245 2.93 3.78 -7.61
C ASP A 245 1.46 3.40 -7.36
N TYR A 246 1.08 3.10 -6.11
CA TYR A 246 -0.23 2.60 -5.69
C TYR A 246 -1.43 3.42 -6.20
N ASP A 247 -1.32 4.75 -6.22
CA ASP A 247 -2.38 5.65 -6.69
C ASP A 247 -2.39 5.85 -8.22
N GLY A 248 -1.53 5.15 -8.97
CA GLY A 248 -1.43 5.23 -10.43
C GLY A 248 -0.64 6.44 -10.97
N ALA A 249 -0.11 7.29 -10.09
CA ALA A 249 0.74 8.41 -10.44
C ALA A 249 2.14 7.93 -10.92
N CYS A 250 2.67 8.55 -11.97
CA CYS A 250 4.04 8.33 -12.43
C CYS A 250 5.02 9.23 -11.67
N VAL A 251 5.75 8.66 -10.70
CA VAL A 251 6.84 9.34 -9.99
C VAL A 251 8.15 9.18 -10.77
N GLN A 252 8.90 10.27 -10.97
CA GLN A 252 10.19 10.24 -11.66
C GLN A 252 11.33 9.76 -10.75
N ILE A 253 12.22 8.93 -11.29
CA ILE A 253 13.41 8.44 -10.58
C ILE A 253 14.46 9.57 -10.44
N PRO A 254 14.87 9.97 -9.21
CA PRO A 254 15.98 10.90 -9.00
C PRO A 254 17.30 10.31 -9.50
N LYS A 255 18.15 11.16 -10.08
CA LYS A 255 19.41 10.76 -10.73
C LYS A 255 20.40 10.12 -9.76
N ASP A 256 20.26 10.42 -8.47
CA ASP A 256 21.24 10.12 -7.40
C ASP A 256 20.97 8.79 -6.67
N GLY A 257 19.91 8.07 -7.07
CA GLY A 257 19.59 6.71 -6.60
C GLY A 257 19.14 6.58 -5.14
N ARG A 258 19.10 7.69 -4.38
CA ARG A 258 18.57 7.75 -3.00
C ARG A 258 17.32 8.64 -2.95
N TRP A 259 16.33 8.18 -2.19
CA TRP A 259 15.18 8.98 -1.77
C TRP A 259 15.27 9.17 -0.26
N ASP A 260 15.29 10.42 0.19
CA ASP A 260 15.18 10.72 1.61
C ASP A 260 13.74 10.54 2.09
N PHE A 261 13.56 10.09 3.33
CA PHE A 261 12.25 9.82 3.93
C PHE A 261 11.30 11.02 3.84
N LEU A 262 11.79 12.23 4.11
CA LEU A 262 11.01 13.47 4.01
C LEU A 262 10.47 13.72 2.58
N LYS A 263 11.27 13.39 1.55
CA LYS A 263 10.87 13.53 0.14
C LYS A 263 9.79 12.51 -0.25
N TYR A 264 9.86 11.29 0.30
CA TYR A 264 8.79 10.29 0.13
C TYR A 264 7.48 10.73 0.79
N VAL A 265 7.54 11.26 2.02
CA VAL A 265 6.36 11.76 2.74
C VAL A 265 5.68 12.91 1.98
N LEU A 266 6.46 13.86 1.47
CA LEU A 266 5.94 15.00 0.71
C LEU A 266 5.39 14.64 -0.68
N THR A 267 5.81 13.52 -1.28
CA THR A 267 5.33 13.08 -2.60
C THR A 267 4.05 12.25 -2.55
N HIS A 268 3.66 11.73 -1.38
CA HIS A 268 2.45 10.90 -1.21
C HIS A 268 1.47 11.50 -0.18
N PRO A 269 1.06 12.78 -0.34
CA PRO A 269 0.36 13.52 0.69
C PRO A 269 -1.01 12.91 1.07
N VAL A 270 -1.78 12.37 0.12
CA VAL A 270 -3.10 11.77 0.41
C VAL A 270 -2.97 10.60 1.38
N MET A 271 -2.05 9.66 1.09
CA MET A 271 -1.79 8.50 1.93
C MET A 271 -1.17 8.91 3.27
N MET A 272 -0.21 9.84 3.28
CA MET A 272 0.44 10.28 4.52
C MET A 272 -0.53 11.03 5.44
N ILE A 273 -1.34 11.95 4.91
CA ILE A 273 -2.39 12.65 5.68
C ILE A 273 -3.38 11.63 6.26
N HIS A 274 -3.83 10.64 5.48
CA HIS A 274 -4.74 9.60 5.97
C HIS A 274 -4.17 8.83 7.18
N HIS A 275 -2.93 8.33 7.09
CA HIS A 275 -2.32 7.53 8.15
C HIS A 275 -1.93 8.36 9.38
N VAL A 276 -1.42 9.58 9.19
CA VAL A 276 -1.09 10.48 10.31
C VAL A 276 -2.37 10.97 10.99
N PHE A 277 -3.41 11.34 10.25
CA PHE A 277 -4.68 11.82 10.81
C PHE A 277 -5.39 10.72 11.62
N ILE A 278 -5.53 9.51 11.08
CA ILE A 278 -6.16 8.40 11.82
C ILE A 278 -5.30 8.02 13.04
N GLY A 279 -3.98 7.89 12.88
CA GLY A 279 -3.08 7.51 13.96
C GLY A 279 -2.99 8.52 15.11
N THR A 280 -3.06 9.82 14.82
CA THR A 280 -2.90 10.89 15.82
C THR A 280 -4.23 11.51 16.26
N PHE A 281 -4.98 12.11 15.33
CA PHE A 281 -6.27 12.74 15.63
C PHE A 281 -7.32 11.70 16.03
N GLY A 282 -7.32 10.52 15.41
CA GLY A 282 -8.19 9.40 15.82
C GLY A 282 -7.94 8.95 17.27
N LEU A 283 -6.67 8.78 17.67
CA LEU A 283 -6.30 8.47 19.06
C LEU A 283 -6.72 9.59 20.03
N LEU A 284 -6.39 10.84 19.70
CA LEU A 284 -6.72 12.01 20.52
C LEU A 284 -8.23 12.08 20.75
N VAL A 285 -9.05 11.93 19.71
CA VAL A 285 -10.51 12.01 19.83
C VAL A 285 -11.08 10.84 20.65
N VAL A 286 -10.61 9.60 20.45
CA VAL A 286 -11.06 8.43 21.24
C VAL A 286 -10.70 8.57 22.73
N THR A 287 -9.58 9.21 23.05
CA THR A 287 -9.10 9.38 24.44
C THR A 287 -9.61 10.66 25.13
N TYR A 288 -9.92 11.71 24.35
CA TYR A 288 -10.40 13.02 24.81
C TYR A 288 -11.94 13.09 24.92
N ILE A 289 -12.71 12.39 24.07
CA ILE A 289 -14.17 12.29 24.24
C ILE A 289 -14.48 11.30 25.38
N ARG A 290 -14.32 11.79 26.60
CA ARG A 290 -14.43 11.01 27.85
C ARG A 290 -15.88 10.91 28.34
N GLY A 291 -16.71 10.19 27.58
CA GLY A 291 -18.07 9.86 28.05
C GLY A 291 -19.11 9.50 26.99
N GLY A 292 -18.77 9.35 25.71
CA GLY A 292 -19.77 9.02 24.69
C GLY A 292 -19.19 8.78 23.29
N GLY A 293 -20.04 8.39 22.36
CA GLY A 293 -19.73 8.21 20.93
C GLY A 293 -19.01 6.90 20.57
N HIS A 294 -18.64 6.03 21.51
CA HIS A 294 -17.86 4.81 21.19
C HIS A 294 -18.63 3.87 20.24
N CYS A 295 -19.96 3.88 20.24
CA CYS A 295 -20.78 3.18 19.24
C CYS A 295 -20.52 3.72 17.80
N ILE A 296 -20.46 5.04 17.61
CA ILE A 296 -20.14 5.67 16.31
C ILE A 296 -18.72 5.30 15.87
N TYR A 297 -17.73 5.40 16.77
CA TYR A 297 -16.34 4.99 16.48
C TYR A 297 -16.21 3.48 16.19
N SER A 298 -17.10 2.63 16.73
CA SER A 298 -17.08 1.19 16.45
C SER A 298 -17.41 0.88 14.98
N TYR A 299 -18.31 1.64 14.34
CA TYR A 299 -18.53 1.55 12.89
C TYR A 299 -17.33 2.06 12.09
N MET A 300 -16.61 3.06 12.59
CA MET A 300 -15.38 3.54 11.95
C MET A 300 -14.28 2.47 11.95
N PHE A 301 -14.15 1.68 13.02
CA PHE A 301 -13.27 0.52 13.05
C PHE A 301 -13.76 -0.61 12.13
N MET A 302 -15.08 -0.82 12.01
CA MET A 302 -15.66 -1.81 11.10
C MET A 302 -15.42 -1.49 9.61
N MET A 303 -15.10 -0.24 9.24
CA MET A 303 -14.67 0.12 7.88
C MET A 303 -13.41 -0.63 7.41
N GLU A 304 -12.60 -1.16 8.33
CA GLU A 304 -11.42 -1.94 7.99
C GLU A 304 -11.72 -3.37 7.48
N PHE A 305 -12.98 -3.83 7.50
CA PHE A 305 -13.35 -5.14 6.96
C PHE A 305 -13.01 -5.33 5.47
N SER A 306 -13.00 -4.24 4.67
CA SER A 306 -12.61 -4.31 3.25
C SER A 306 -11.10 -4.50 3.05
N THR A 307 -10.27 -4.08 4.01
CA THR A 307 -8.81 -3.97 3.87
C THR A 307 -8.09 -5.30 3.69
N PRO A 308 -8.47 -6.42 4.37
CA PRO A 308 -7.95 -7.75 4.04
C PRO A 308 -8.14 -8.16 2.58
N PHE A 309 -9.27 -7.80 1.95
CA PHE A 309 -9.53 -8.12 0.54
C PHE A 309 -8.73 -7.23 -0.42
N VAL A 310 -8.54 -5.94 -0.08
CA VAL A 310 -7.62 -5.02 -0.80
C VAL A 310 -6.18 -5.56 -0.74
N SER A 311 -5.71 -5.90 0.46
CA SER A 311 -4.37 -6.46 0.68
C SER A 311 -4.17 -7.81 -0.03
N LEU A 312 -5.15 -8.72 0.01
CA LEU A 312 -5.11 -9.98 -0.73
C LEU A 312 -5.10 -9.77 -2.25
N ARG A 313 -5.82 -8.75 -2.77
CA ARG A 313 -5.76 -8.40 -4.20
C ARG A 313 -4.37 -7.91 -4.59
N SER A 314 -3.71 -7.14 -3.73
CA SER A 314 -2.34 -6.70 -3.98
C SER A 314 -1.35 -7.86 -3.94
N ILE A 315 -1.41 -8.72 -2.91
CA ILE A 315 -0.57 -9.93 -2.80
C ILE A 315 -0.70 -10.82 -4.05
N LEU A 316 -1.92 -11.11 -4.50
CA LEU A 316 -2.17 -11.89 -5.72
C LEU A 316 -1.67 -11.18 -7.00
N SER A 317 -1.70 -9.84 -7.04
CA SER A 317 -1.12 -9.04 -8.12
C SER A 317 0.41 -9.15 -8.16
N THR A 318 1.09 -9.02 -7.01
CA THR A 318 2.54 -9.17 -6.85
C THR A 318 3.01 -10.60 -7.16
N MET A 319 2.20 -11.61 -6.79
CA MET A 319 2.40 -13.02 -7.20
C MET A 319 2.11 -13.29 -8.69
N ARG A 320 1.76 -12.26 -9.47
CA ARG A 320 1.43 -12.33 -10.92
C ARG A 320 0.18 -13.15 -11.25
N LEU A 321 -0.67 -13.49 -10.27
CA LEU A 321 -1.86 -14.33 -10.42
C LEU A 321 -3.10 -13.57 -10.91
N LYS A 322 -2.93 -12.51 -11.72
CA LYS A 322 -4.02 -11.61 -12.16
C LYS A 322 -5.10 -12.27 -13.01
N GLU A 323 -4.77 -13.36 -13.70
CA GLU A 323 -5.70 -14.14 -14.52
C GLU A 323 -6.43 -15.24 -13.73
N SER A 324 -6.07 -15.45 -12.45
CA SER A 324 -6.68 -16.50 -11.64
C SER A 324 -8.13 -16.17 -11.26
N ARG A 325 -8.99 -17.20 -11.22
CA ARG A 325 -10.37 -17.08 -10.69
C ARG A 325 -10.39 -16.49 -9.28
N VAL A 326 -9.36 -16.77 -8.46
CA VAL A 326 -9.18 -16.23 -7.10
C VAL A 326 -8.98 -14.71 -7.11
N TYR A 327 -8.18 -14.17 -8.05
CA TYR A 327 -7.98 -12.72 -8.19
C TYR A 327 -9.25 -11.98 -8.63
N ILE A 328 -10.06 -12.61 -9.48
CA ILE A 328 -11.36 -12.07 -9.91
C ILE A 328 -12.37 -12.12 -8.76
N ALA A 329 -12.53 -13.27 -8.11
CA ALA A 329 -13.45 -13.46 -6.99
C ALA A 329 -13.12 -12.53 -5.81
N ASN A 330 -11.84 -12.44 -5.42
CA ASN A 330 -11.41 -11.49 -4.40
C ASN A 330 -11.56 -10.02 -4.85
N GLY A 331 -11.45 -9.73 -6.15
CA GLY A 331 -11.74 -8.40 -6.71
C GLY A 331 -13.21 -7.99 -6.54
N LEU A 332 -14.14 -8.92 -6.78
CA LEU A 332 -15.57 -8.71 -6.57
C LEU A 332 -15.91 -8.59 -5.08
N LEU A 333 -15.33 -9.45 -4.24
CA LEU A 333 -15.51 -9.41 -2.78
C LEU A 333 -14.95 -8.12 -2.16
N MET A 334 -13.78 -7.66 -2.63
CA MET A 334 -13.22 -6.35 -2.29
C MET A 334 -14.18 -5.21 -2.68
N LEU A 335 -14.73 -5.21 -3.91
CA LEU A 335 -15.66 -4.18 -4.36
C LEU A 335 -16.94 -4.13 -3.51
N ALA A 336 -17.53 -5.30 -3.24
CA ALA A 336 -18.76 -5.41 -2.44
C ALA A 336 -18.54 -4.99 -0.97
N THR A 337 -17.45 -5.45 -0.35
CA THR A 337 -17.13 -5.07 1.05
C THR A 337 -16.73 -3.61 1.19
N PHE A 338 -16.02 -3.04 0.22
CA PHE A 338 -15.71 -1.61 0.21
C PHE A 338 -16.99 -0.77 0.07
N PHE A 339 -17.92 -1.16 -0.81
CA PHE A 339 -19.23 -0.50 -0.92
C PHE A 339 -20.00 -0.53 0.40
N VAL A 340 -20.25 -1.72 0.95
CA VAL A 340 -21.06 -1.87 2.18
C VAL A 340 -20.38 -1.22 3.38
N CYS A 341 -19.10 -1.54 3.65
CA CYS A 341 -18.44 -1.15 4.89
C CYS A 341 -17.84 0.26 4.86
N ARG A 342 -17.63 0.89 3.68
CA ARG A 342 -17.08 2.27 3.60
C ARG A 342 -18.01 3.28 2.94
N VAL A 343 -18.81 2.89 1.95
CA VAL A 343 -19.71 3.82 1.24
C VAL A 343 -21.09 3.89 1.91
N CYS A 344 -21.76 2.75 2.11
CA CYS A 344 -23.09 2.70 2.74
C CYS A 344 -23.06 2.90 4.26
N MET A 345 -21.94 2.56 4.90
CA MET A 345 -21.81 2.60 6.36
C MET A 345 -21.99 4.02 6.92
N TRP A 346 -21.43 5.05 6.27
CA TRP A 346 -21.52 6.44 6.72
C TRP A 346 -22.96 7.01 6.69
N PRO A 347 -23.72 6.93 5.58
CA PRO A 347 -25.13 7.29 5.56
C PRO A 347 -25.97 6.57 6.63
N TYR A 348 -25.75 5.27 6.84
CA TYR A 348 -26.44 4.52 7.89
C TYR A 348 -26.09 5.04 9.30
N VAL A 349 -24.82 5.34 9.59
CA VAL A 349 -24.39 5.91 10.88
C VAL A 349 -25.00 7.29 11.10
N MET A 350 -25.05 8.14 10.08
CA MET A 350 -25.69 9.47 10.16
C MET A 350 -27.21 9.38 10.35
N TRP A 351 -27.87 8.40 9.71
CA TRP A 351 -29.30 8.12 9.95
C TRP A 351 -29.56 7.64 11.38
N ARG A 352 -28.79 6.65 11.85
CA ARG A 352 -28.83 6.17 13.24
C ARG A 352 -28.55 7.28 14.25
N TYR A 353 -27.67 8.24 13.92
CA TYR A 353 -27.44 9.43 14.73
C TYR A 353 -28.66 10.36 14.72
N SER A 354 -29.22 10.70 13.55
CA SER A 354 -30.40 11.59 13.46
C SER A 354 -31.61 11.09 14.26
N LEU A 355 -31.84 9.76 14.28
CA LEU A 355 -32.86 9.12 15.11
C LEU A 355 -32.54 9.22 16.62
N ALA A 356 -31.26 9.16 17.00
CA ALA A 356 -30.83 9.22 18.40
C ALA A 356 -30.78 10.63 18.99
N ILE A 357 -31.06 11.67 18.18
CA ILE A 357 -31.21 13.07 18.60
C ILE A 357 -32.54 13.70 18.15
N GLU A 358 -33.50 12.86 17.71
CA GLU A 358 -34.84 13.25 17.24
C GLU A 358 -34.86 14.38 16.19
N ALA A 359 -33.82 14.45 15.35
CA ALA A 359 -33.68 15.51 14.37
C ALA A 359 -34.64 15.36 13.19
N ALA A 360 -35.34 16.44 12.84
CA ALA A 360 -36.34 16.48 11.76
C ALA A 360 -35.77 16.14 10.35
N SER A 361 -34.45 16.12 10.17
CA SER A 361 -33.80 15.60 8.96
C SER A 361 -32.34 15.23 9.19
N LEU A 362 -31.77 14.42 8.30
CA LEU A 362 -30.32 14.18 8.20
C LEU A 362 -29.52 15.49 8.10
N TRP A 363 -30.03 16.47 7.33
CA TRP A 363 -29.38 17.76 7.17
C TRP A 363 -29.36 18.57 8.47
N SER A 364 -30.49 18.59 9.20
CA SER A 364 -30.57 19.18 10.54
C SER A 364 -29.56 18.54 11.49
N ALA A 365 -29.53 17.20 11.55
CA ALA A 365 -28.57 16.46 12.37
C ALA A 365 -27.10 16.80 12.03
N MET A 366 -26.75 16.84 10.74
CA MET A 366 -25.40 17.23 10.29
C MET A 366 -25.09 18.69 10.61
N SER A 367 -26.03 19.62 10.45
CA SER A 367 -25.81 21.04 10.77
C SER A 367 -25.61 21.31 12.26
N GLY A 368 -26.09 20.41 13.14
CA GLY A 368 -25.86 20.46 14.58
C GLY A 368 -24.49 19.91 15.04
N LEU A 369 -23.73 19.23 14.17
CA LEU A 369 -22.40 18.74 14.54
C LEU A 369 -21.40 19.89 14.67
N PRO A 370 -20.48 19.86 15.66
CA PRO A 370 -19.35 20.78 15.72
C PRO A 370 -18.55 20.76 14.42
N ARG A 371 -18.20 21.94 13.88
CA ARG A 371 -17.48 22.11 12.60
C ARG A 371 -16.26 21.19 12.45
N GLY A 372 -15.49 21.00 13.52
CA GLY A 372 -14.35 20.08 13.53
C GLY A 372 -14.73 18.63 13.23
N CYS A 373 -15.84 18.13 13.77
CA CYS A 373 -16.32 16.77 13.53
C CYS A 373 -16.76 16.58 12.07
N LEU A 374 -17.48 17.55 11.50
CA LEU A 374 -17.85 17.55 10.08
C LEU A 374 -16.62 17.51 9.16
N VAL A 375 -15.60 18.32 9.45
CA VAL A 375 -14.33 18.30 8.71
C VAL A 375 -13.62 16.94 8.84
N SER A 376 -13.58 16.34 10.03
CA SER A 376 -13.00 15.01 10.24
C SER A 376 -13.74 13.92 9.46
N ILE A 377 -15.08 13.96 9.42
CA ILE A 377 -15.89 13.03 8.61
C ILE A 377 -15.58 13.20 7.12
N ALA A 378 -15.52 14.44 6.62
CA ALA A 378 -15.20 14.72 5.23
C ALA A 378 -13.79 14.22 4.84
N ILE A 379 -12.77 14.49 5.66
CA ILE A 379 -11.39 14.02 5.47
C ILE A 379 -11.31 12.49 5.41
N LEU A 380 -12.14 11.78 6.20
CA LEU A 380 -12.14 10.32 6.25
C LEU A 380 -13.04 9.64 5.21
N PHE A 381 -14.03 10.35 4.64
CA PHE A 381 -15.01 9.79 3.71
C PHE A 381 -14.69 10.09 2.23
N LEU A 382 -14.23 11.31 1.91
CA LEU A 382 -13.95 11.71 0.52
C LEU A 382 -12.89 10.82 -0.18
N PRO A 383 -11.78 10.40 0.48
CA PRO A 383 -10.84 9.45 -0.14
C PRO A 383 -11.47 8.08 -0.42
N GLN A 384 -12.42 7.64 0.40
CA GLN A 384 -13.11 6.36 0.22
C GLN A 384 -14.01 6.40 -1.02
N LEU A 385 -14.75 7.50 -1.23
CA LEU A 385 -15.56 7.70 -2.44
C LEU A 385 -14.67 7.72 -3.70
N TYR A 386 -13.53 8.41 -3.63
CA TYR A 386 -12.55 8.45 -4.73
C TYR A 386 -11.97 7.06 -5.06
N TRP A 387 -11.51 6.33 -4.04
CA TRP A 387 -10.99 4.97 -4.24
C TRP A 387 -12.08 4.00 -4.71
N PHE A 388 -13.32 4.10 -4.21
CA PHE A 388 -14.44 3.28 -4.68
C PHE A 388 -14.75 3.55 -6.16
N TYR A 389 -14.79 4.82 -6.58
CA TYR A 389 -14.94 5.21 -7.99
C TYR A 389 -13.83 4.61 -8.87
N LEU A 390 -12.57 4.66 -8.43
CA LEU A 390 -11.46 4.00 -9.14
C LEU A 390 -11.62 2.48 -9.20
N MET A 391 -12.11 1.83 -8.14
CA MET A 391 -12.38 0.38 -8.13
C MET A 391 -13.51 0.01 -9.10
N VAL A 392 -14.59 0.79 -9.15
CA VAL A 392 -15.69 0.61 -10.11
C VAL A 392 -15.20 0.78 -11.54
N LEU A 393 -14.47 1.86 -11.86
CA LEU A 393 -13.86 2.05 -13.19
C LEU A 393 -12.91 0.89 -13.56
N GLY A 394 -12.12 0.42 -12.60
CA GLY A 394 -11.22 -0.73 -12.77
C GLY A 394 -11.96 -2.02 -13.09
N ALA A 395 -13.09 -2.28 -12.42
CA ALA A 395 -13.95 -3.44 -12.71
C ALA A 395 -14.64 -3.31 -14.08
N LEU A 396 -15.23 -2.15 -14.38
CA LEU A 396 -15.89 -1.89 -15.67
C LEU A 396 -14.91 -2.06 -16.85
N LYS A 397 -13.66 -1.61 -16.72
CA LYS A 397 -12.61 -1.80 -17.75
C LYS A 397 -12.27 -3.28 -18.02
N VAL A 398 -12.52 -4.19 -17.05
CA VAL A 398 -12.30 -5.64 -17.20
C VAL A 398 -13.53 -6.33 -17.81
N PHE A 399 -14.74 -5.95 -17.41
CA PHE A 399 -15.98 -6.58 -17.90
C PHE A 399 -16.52 -5.99 -19.21
N LEU A 400 -16.16 -4.74 -19.54
CA LEU A 400 -16.55 -4.04 -20.76
C LEU A 400 -15.31 -3.67 -21.60
N PRO A 401 -14.62 -4.63 -22.23
CA PRO A 401 -13.52 -4.33 -23.14
C PRO A 401 -14.04 -3.50 -24.32
N LYS A 402 -13.40 -2.34 -24.58
CA LYS A 402 -13.72 -1.53 -25.77
C LYS A 402 -13.59 -2.38 -27.03
N ARG A 403 -14.69 -2.56 -27.78
CA ARG A 403 -14.63 -3.06 -29.16
C ARG A 403 -13.65 -2.16 -29.93
N ARG A 404 -12.62 -2.74 -30.55
CA ARG A 404 -11.85 -2.02 -31.58
C ARG A 404 -12.81 -1.72 -32.74
N PRO A 405 -12.78 -0.51 -33.33
CA PRO A 405 -13.47 -0.30 -34.60
C PRO A 405 -12.89 -1.25 -35.66
N PRO A 406 -13.69 -1.70 -36.65
CA PRO A 406 -13.17 -2.52 -37.74
C PRO A 406 -12.03 -1.80 -38.45
N ALA A 407 -10.94 -2.53 -38.72
CA ALA A 407 -9.83 -1.99 -39.51
C ALA A 407 -10.29 -1.83 -40.96
N THR A 408 -10.53 -0.60 -41.40
CA THR A 408 -10.79 -0.30 -42.81
C THR A 408 -9.56 -0.65 -43.64
N LEU A 409 -9.66 -1.72 -44.44
CA LEU A 409 -8.64 -2.15 -45.40
C LEU A 409 -8.41 -1.08 -46.46
N LYS A 410 -7.43 -0.20 -46.24
CA LYS A 410 -6.84 0.64 -47.29
C LYS A 410 -5.82 -0.18 -48.08
N ASN A 411 -6.32 -1.01 -48.99
CA ASN A 411 -5.52 -1.60 -50.05
C ASN A 411 -5.24 -0.56 -51.15
N GLY A 412 -4.08 -0.70 -51.81
CA GLY A 412 -3.88 -0.25 -53.19
C GLY A 412 -3.54 1.23 -53.41
N SER A 413 -2.26 1.49 -53.69
CA SER A 413 -1.88 2.53 -54.64
C SER A 413 -2.50 2.25 -56.02
N GLY A 414 -3.01 3.26 -56.70
CA GLY A 414 -3.80 3.09 -57.93
C GLY A 414 -3.00 3.03 -59.24
N ALA A 415 -3.73 2.71 -60.31
CA ALA A 415 -3.37 2.93 -61.71
C ALA A 415 -4.66 3.31 -62.47
N ALA A 416 -4.56 4.12 -63.52
CA ALA A 416 -5.70 4.58 -64.29
C ALA A 416 -5.89 3.76 -65.58
N VAL A 417 -7.14 3.42 -65.91
CA VAL A 417 -7.58 3.04 -67.26
C VAL A 417 -8.95 3.68 -67.48
N ALA A 418 -9.14 4.30 -68.65
CA ALA A 418 -10.41 4.92 -69.04
C ALA A 418 -11.22 4.01 -69.97
N ALA A 419 -12.55 4.15 -69.93
CA ALA A 419 -13.47 3.67 -70.95
C ALA A 419 -14.67 4.62 -71.02
N GLU A 420 -15.12 4.96 -72.22
CA GLU A 420 -16.07 6.04 -72.50
C GLU A 420 -17.25 5.51 -73.32
N VAL A 421 -18.49 5.70 -72.83
CA VAL A 421 -19.72 5.72 -73.63
C VAL A 421 -20.69 6.71 -72.93
N THR A 422 -21.00 7.91 -73.45
CA THR A 422 -22.10 8.25 -74.38
C THR A 422 -23.48 7.57 -74.07
N ALA A 423 -24.66 8.23 -74.13
CA ALA A 423 -25.00 9.61 -74.48
C ALA A 423 -26.41 10.07 -73.98
N THR A 424 -26.58 11.38 -73.73
CA THR A 424 -27.78 12.23 -73.98
C THR A 424 -29.11 12.05 -73.18
N THR A 425 -29.91 13.15 -73.17
CA THR A 425 -31.33 13.33 -72.78
C THR A 425 -31.73 13.57 -71.32
N THR A 426 -31.74 14.86 -70.95
CA THR A 426 -32.85 15.52 -70.20
C THR A 426 -34.04 15.79 -71.17
N PRO A 427 -35.22 16.32 -70.75
CA PRO A 427 -35.62 16.86 -69.44
C PRO A 427 -37.00 16.39 -68.89
N THR A 428 -37.30 16.70 -67.62
CA THR A 428 -38.53 17.41 -67.15
C THR A 428 -38.59 17.50 -65.60
N SER A 429 -39.22 18.56 -65.08
CA SER A 429 -39.64 18.71 -63.67
C SER A 429 -41.17 18.85 -63.62
N PRO A 430 -41.84 18.58 -62.47
CA PRO A 430 -42.35 19.73 -61.71
C PRO A 430 -42.43 19.59 -60.17
N THR A 431 -41.95 20.65 -59.50
CA THR A 431 -42.58 21.44 -58.40
C THR A 431 -43.59 20.86 -57.39
N ALA A 432 -43.19 20.84 -56.09
CA ALA A 432 -43.96 21.10 -54.85
C ALA A 432 -42.93 21.11 -53.67
N ILE A 433 -42.68 22.09 -52.78
CA ILE A 433 -43.45 23.15 -52.06
C ILE A 433 -44.54 22.53 -51.16
N ILE A 434 -44.62 22.68 -49.82
CA ILE A 434 -44.79 23.90 -48.97
C ILE A 434 -44.45 23.63 -47.46
N ASN A 435 -43.88 24.64 -46.77
CA ASN A 435 -43.82 24.96 -45.29
C ASN A 435 -43.52 23.87 -44.21
N GLY A 436 -42.97 24.23 -43.04
CA GLY A 436 -42.50 25.55 -42.57
C GLY A 436 -42.05 25.61 -41.09
N LYS A 437 -41.75 26.84 -40.65
CA LYS A 437 -41.29 27.27 -39.30
C LYS A 437 -42.12 26.73 -38.11
N ASN A 438 -41.62 26.72 -36.86
CA ASN A 438 -40.42 27.38 -36.29
C ASN A 438 -39.41 26.39 -35.70
#